data_AF-M8BN44-F1
#
_entry.id   AF-M8BN44-F1
#
_cell.length_a   1.000
_cell.length_b   1.000
_cell.length_c   1.000
_cell.angle_alpha   90.00
_cell.angle_beta   90.00
_cell.angle_gamma   90.00
#
_symmetry.space_group_name_H-M   'P 1'
#
loop_
_entity.id
_entity.type
_entity.pdbx_description
1 polymer ?
#
loop_
_entity_poly.entity_id
_entity_poly.type
_entity_poly.pdbx_seq_one_letter_code
_entity_poly.pdbx_strand_id
1 'polypeptide(L)'
;MATLLLVSLLLATAPRLAVVEAVVVEGLTVGFYNRTCPEAEQRLRKMCPRGPPDDIPQQAPKVNFDERTGEKLDNAYYQELLARRSLLTSDNTLALDPQTRPLVEQYAKDDALFQQRFGEAMQKVSKLDVIVKKNKGQIRRDCRMVNKARGVRWMPIHFLKPPKHPMLQMINWFIRGFQQD
;
A
#
# COMPACT_ATOMS: atom_id res chain seq x y z
N MET A 1 18.11 45.73 -20.38
CA MET A 1 17.75 45.64 -18.94
C MET A 1 16.25 45.51 -18.67
N ALA A 2 15.36 45.53 -19.67
CA ALA A 2 13.90 45.38 -19.48
C ALA A 2 13.33 44.03 -19.97
N THR A 3 14.16 43.14 -20.54
CA THR A 3 13.73 41.82 -21.04
C THR A 3 13.99 40.67 -20.05
N LEU A 4 14.75 40.91 -18.97
CA LEU A 4 15.03 39.90 -17.94
C LEU A 4 14.01 39.88 -16.79
N LEU A 5 13.12 40.89 -16.69
CA LEU A 5 12.07 40.93 -15.67
C LEU A 5 10.76 40.24 -16.11
N LEU A 6 10.57 40.01 -17.41
CA LEU A 6 9.36 39.34 -17.93
C LEU A 6 9.45 37.80 -17.90
N VAL A 7 10.65 37.23 -17.91
CA VAL A 7 10.83 35.76 -17.81
C VAL A 7 10.59 35.27 -16.38
N SER A 8 10.82 36.11 -15.36
CA SER A 8 10.55 35.79 -13.96
C SER A 8 9.06 35.81 -13.61
N LEU A 9 8.22 36.49 -14.39
CA LEU A 9 6.77 36.59 -14.14
C LEU A 9 5.97 35.42 -14.75
N LEU A 10 6.55 34.69 -15.71
CA LEU A 10 5.94 33.49 -16.30
C LEU A 10 6.19 32.19 -15.50
N LEU A 11 7.06 32.23 -14.49
CA LEU A 11 7.24 31.12 -13.53
C LEU A 11 6.32 31.22 -12.30
N ALA A 12 5.52 32.28 -12.17
CA ALA A 12 4.60 32.48 -11.04
C ALA A 12 3.17 31.96 -11.26
N THR A 13 2.87 31.31 -12.40
CA THR A 13 1.54 30.73 -12.68
C THR A 13 1.58 29.27 -13.13
N ALA A 14 2.49 28.49 -12.55
CA ALA A 14 2.39 27.03 -12.60
C ALA A 14 1.71 26.51 -11.32
N PRO A 15 0.39 26.26 -11.30
CA PRO A 15 -0.17 25.40 -10.27
C PRO A 15 0.10 23.98 -10.74
N ARG A 16 1.29 23.44 -10.48
CA ARG A 16 1.53 22.00 -10.66
C ARG A 16 2.75 21.55 -9.88
N LEU A 17 2.43 20.68 -8.91
CA LEU A 17 3.26 19.70 -8.22
C LEU A 17 3.77 20.11 -6.84
N ALA A 18 3.48 19.21 -5.89
CA ALA A 18 4.00 19.09 -4.53
C ALA A 18 3.36 19.97 -3.44
N VAL A 19 2.06 19.79 -3.21
CA VAL A 19 1.63 19.55 -1.82
C VAL A 19 1.18 18.10 -1.76
N VAL A 20 2.12 17.21 -1.41
CA VAL A 20 1.73 15.99 -0.72
C VAL A 20 1.39 16.50 0.68
N GLU A 21 0.11 16.80 0.92
CA GLU A 21 -0.33 17.19 2.26
C GLU A 21 0.11 16.10 3.23
N ALA A 22 0.54 16.53 4.42
CA ALA A 22 1.09 15.70 5.48
C ALA A 22 0.09 14.67 6.09
N VAL A 23 -0.99 14.33 5.38
CA VAL A 23 -2.08 13.44 5.83
C VAL A 23 -1.88 12.02 5.32
N VAL A 24 -0.65 11.51 5.32
CA VAL A 24 -0.39 10.06 5.16
C VAL A 24 -0.35 9.37 6.53
N VAL A 25 -0.46 10.12 7.63
CA VAL A 25 -0.38 9.57 9.00
C VAL A 25 -1.49 10.09 9.91
N GLU A 26 -2.70 10.29 9.38
CA GLU A 26 -3.92 10.18 10.19
C GLU A 26 -4.68 8.97 9.66
N GLY A 27 -4.43 7.83 10.29
CA GLY A 27 -4.98 6.55 9.86
C GLY A 27 -6.50 6.57 9.87
N LEU A 28 -7.12 6.13 8.77
CA LEU A 28 -8.47 5.53 8.68
C LEU A 28 -9.50 6.02 9.71
N THR A 29 -9.65 7.32 9.91
CA THR A 29 -10.73 7.87 10.73
C THR A 29 -11.99 7.99 9.89
N VAL A 30 -13.14 7.65 10.49
CA VAL A 30 -14.44 7.92 9.87
C VAL A 30 -14.58 9.43 9.69
N GLY A 31 -14.72 9.89 8.45
CA GLY A 31 -14.73 11.30 8.07
C GLY A 31 -13.70 11.62 6.99
N PHE A 32 -12.61 10.85 6.93
CA PHE A 32 -11.52 11.04 5.99
C PHE A 32 -11.99 10.97 4.53
N TYR A 33 -12.91 10.05 4.20
CA TYR A 33 -13.33 9.78 2.82
C TYR A 33 -14.46 10.68 2.32
N ASN A 34 -14.98 11.58 3.15
CA ASN A 34 -16.20 12.34 2.86
C ASN A 34 -16.13 13.19 1.58
N ARG A 35 -14.93 13.67 1.21
CA ARG A 35 -14.72 14.46 -0.02
C ARG A 35 -14.36 13.62 -1.24
N THR A 36 -13.61 12.54 -1.04
CA THR A 36 -12.99 11.78 -2.14
C THR A 36 -13.83 10.57 -2.55
N CYS A 37 -14.38 9.85 -1.56
CA CYS A 37 -15.11 8.59 -1.74
C CYS A 37 -16.35 8.58 -0.81
N PRO A 38 -17.40 9.36 -1.14
CA PRO A 38 -18.55 9.54 -0.24
C PRO A 38 -19.33 8.25 0.02
N GLU A 39 -19.36 7.31 -0.93
CA GLU A 39 -20.02 6.01 -0.77
C GLU A 39 -19.29 5.13 0.26
N ALA A 40 -17.96 5.05 0.16
CA ALA A 40 -17.13 4.33 1.13
C ALA A 40 -17.24 4.95 2.53
N GLU A 41 -17.28 6.28 2.63
CA GLU A 41 -17.48 7.01 3.89
C GLU A 41 -18.83 6.67 4.55
N GLN A 42 -19.93 6.70 3.78
CA GLN A 42 -21.25 6.36 4.30
C GLN A 42 -21.31 4.91 4.81
N ARG A 43 -20.63 4.00 4.13
CA ARG A 43 -20.53 2.60 4.55
C ARG A 43 -19.74 2.47 5.85
N LEU A 44 -18.59 3.13 5.94
CA LEU A 44 -17.78 3.13 7.17
C LEU A 44 -18.55 3.72 8.35
N ARG A 45 -19.34 4.78 8.16
CA ARG A 45 -20.21 5.33 9.21
C ARG A 45 -21.25 4.34 9.72
N LYS A 46 -21.81 3.51 8.84
CA LYS A 46 -22.78 2.45 9.22
C LYS A 46 -22.11 1.32 9.99
N MET A 47 -20.91 0.90 9.54
CA MET A 47 -20.20 -0.25 10.11
C MET A 47 -19.40 0.12 11.37
N CYS A 48 -18.98 1.37 11.49
CA CYS A 48 -18.22 1.92 12.61
C CYS A 48 -18.96 3.10 13.26
N PRO A 49 -20.15 2.86 13.87
CA PRO A 49 -20.99 3.94 14.45
C PRO A 49 -20.39 4.56 15.71
N ARG A 50 -19.53 3.82 16.41
CA ARG A 50 -18.68 4.32 17.50
C ARG A 50 -17.26 4.05 17.03
N GLY A 51 -16.40 5.07 17.00
CA GLY A 51 -14.97 4.85 16.86
C GLY A 51 -14.51 3.83 17.92
N PRO A 52 -13.45 3.04 17.67
CA PRO A 52 -12.96 2.13 18.70
C PRO A 52 -12.69 2.95 19.98
N PRO A 53 -13.08 2.46 21.18
CA PRO A 53 -12.55 3.01 22.41
C PRO A 53 -11.02 3.00 22.30
N ASP A 54 -10.36 4.11 22.64
CA ASP A 54 -8.92 4.34 22.42
C ASP A 54 -8.01 3.24 23.00
N ASP A 55 -8.57 2.34 23.83
CA ASP A 55 -7.85 1.41 24.68
C ASP A 55 -8.04 -0.09 24.33
N ILE A 56 -8.96 -0.48 23.43
CA ILE A 56 -9.25 -1.90 23.14
C ILE A 56 -9.40 -2.20 21.63
N PRO A 57 -8.28 -2.40 20.90
CA PRO A 57 -8.30 -2.68 19.45
C PRO A 57 -9.07 -3.96 19.05
N GLN A 58 -9.19 -4.94 19.94
CA GLN A 58 -9.86 -6.21 19.63
C GLN A 58 -11.38 -6.10 19.49
N GLN A 59 -11.98 -4.99 19.95
CA GLN A 59 -13.42 -4.73 19.85
C GLN A 59 -13.76 -3.83 18.67
N ALA A 60 -12.77 -3.42 17.87
CA ALA A 60 -13.02 -2.62 16.68
C ALA A 60 -13.86 -3.43 15.67
N PRO A 61 -14.92 -2.83 15.09
CA PRO A 61 -15.70 -3.47 14.04
C PRO A 61 -14.79 -3.76 12.83
N LYS A 62 -14.87 -4.98 12.32
CA LYS A 62 -14.12 -5.39 11.13
C LYS A 62 -14.91 -5.03 9.88
N VAL A 63 -14.23 -4.46 8.90
CA VAL A 63 -14.82 -4.09 7.62
C VAL A 63 -14.08 -4.82 6.51
N ASN A 64 -14.81 -5.50 5.64
CA ASN A 64 -14.22 -6.19 4.49
C ASN A 64 -13.74 -5.17 3.45
N PHE A 65 -12.48 -5.33 3.01
CA PHE A 65 -11.90 -4.53 1.93
C PHE A 65 -12.67 -4.67 0.62
N ASP A 66 -13.24 -5.85 0.37
CA ASP A 66 -14.17 -6.13 -0.71
C ASP A 66 -15.52 -6.57 -0.13
N GLU A 67 -16.59 -5.82 -0.40
CA GLU A 67 -17.94 -6.19 0.06
C GLU A 67 -18.60 -7.21 -0.85
N ARG A 68 -18.27 -7.18 -2.13
CA ARG A 68 -18.97 -7.92 -3.17
C ARG A 68 -18.69 -9.40 -3.02
N THR A 69 -17.45 -9.75 -2.73
CA THR A 69 -17.00 -11.16 -2.69
C THR A 69 -16.33 -11.55 -1.38
N GLY A 70 -16.08 -10.58 -0.49
CA GLY A 70 -15.67 -10.81 0.89
C GLY A 70 -14.26 -11.37 1.01
N GLU A 71 -14.14 -12.70 1.13
CA GLU A 71 -12.88 -13.41 1.34
C GLU A 71 -12.32 -14.04 0.06
N LYS A 72 -13.01 -13.89 -1.08
CA LYS A 72 -12.55 -14.44 -2.35
C LYS A 72 -11.51 -13.55 -2.98
N LEU A 73 -10.43 -14.16 -3.48
CA LEU A 73 -9.46 -13.48 -4.33
C LEU A 73 -9.96 -13.53 -5.78
N ASP A 74 -10.63 -12.48 -6.22
CA ASP A 74 -11.12 -12.31 -7.57
C ASP A 74 -10.99 -10.84 -8.02
N ASN A 75 -11.35 -10.56 -9.27
CA ASN A 75 -11.25 -9.21 -9.81
C ASN A 75 -12.35 -8.24 -9.35
N ALA A 76 -13.24 -8.64 -8.43
CA ALA A 76 -14.19 -7.73 -7.77
C ALA A 76 -13.50 -6.51 -7.20
N TYR A 77 -12.34 -6.73 -6.59
CA TYR A 77 -11.49 -5.70 -6.07
C TYR A 77 -11.30 -4.55 -7.08
N TYR A 78 -10.87 -4.85 -8.31
CA TYR A 78 -10.63 -3.82 -9.33
C TYR A 78 -11.92 -3.17 -9.85
N GLN A 79 -13.04 -3.90 -9.86
CA GLN A 79 -14.35 -3.32 -10.21
C GLN A 79 -14.80 -2.30 -9.15
N GLU A 80 -14.58 -2.59 -7.87
CA GLU A 80 -14.90 -1.68 -6.76
C GLU A 80 -13.99 -0.44 -6.76
N LEU A 81 -12.73 -0.58 -7.17
CA LEU A 81 -11.81 0.55 -7.37
C LEU A 81 -12.34 1.51 -8.45
N LEU A 82 -12.80 0.99 -9.60
CA LEU A 82 -13.39 1.81 -10.67
C LEU A 82 -14.70 2.47 -10.25
N ALA A 83 -15.48 1.81 -9.38
CA ALA A 83 -16.70 2.34 -8.80
C ALA A 83 -16.46 3.36 -7.67
N ARG A 84 -15.21 3.63 -7.28
CA ARG A 84 -14.83 4.48 -6.12
C ARG A 84 -15.42 4.00 -4.79
N ARG A 85 -15.52 2.68 -4.63
CA ARG A 85 -16.05 2.02 -3.43
C ARG A 85 -14.97 1.33 -2.59
N SER A 86 -13.70 1.38 -2.99
CA SER A 86 -12.61 0.84 -2.18
C SER A 86 -12.39 1.65 -0.90
N LEU A 87 -12.04 0.95 0.18
CA LEU A 87 -11.91 1.56 1.51
C LEU A 87 -10.64 2.38 1.68
N LEU A 88 -9.53 2.01 1.06
CA LEU A 88 -8.24 2.65 1.28
C LEU A 88 -7.97 3.73 0.24
N THR A 89 -7.35 4.84 0.68
CA THR A 89 -6.89 5.90 -0.22
C THR A 89 -5.84 5.39 -1.21
N SER A 90 -4.94 4.52 -0.76
CA SER A 90 -3.94 3.88 -1.62
C SER A 90 -4.58 3.16 -2.79
N ASP A 91 -5.71 2.49 -2.55
CA ASP A 91 -6.38 1.65 -3.52
C ASP A 91 -7.16 2.51 -4.53
N ASN A 92 -7.90 3.50 -4.03
CA ASN A 92 -8.57 4.47 -4.88
C ASN A 92 -7.57 5.22 -5.80
N THR A 93 -6.37 5.50 -5.30
CA THR A 93 -5.33 6.17 -6.09
C THR A 93 -4.92 5.34 -7.32
N LEU A 94 -4.96 4.00 -7.26
CA LEU A 94 -4.65 3.15 -8.41
C LEU A 94 -5.60 3.38 -9.60
N ALA A 95 -6.88 3.69 -9.35
CA ALA A 95 -7.86 3.98 -10.39
C ALA A 95 -7.85 5.44 -10.88
N LEU A 96 -7.25 6.34 -10.09
CA LEU A 96 -7.15 7.77 -10.39
C LEU A 96 -5.84 8.14 -11.09
N ASP A 97 -4.75 7.43 -10.80
CA ASP A 97 -3.45 7.68 -11.42
C ASP A 97 -3.48 7.21 -12.90
N PRO A 98 -3.18 8.10 -13.86
CA PRO A 98 -3.19 7.77 -15.28
C PRO A 98 -2.26 6.61 -15.67
N GLN A 99 -1.20 6.35 -14.90
CA GLN A 99 -0.24 5.28 -15.18
C GLN A 99 -0.75 3.90 -14.77
N THR A 100 -1.52 3.82 -13.69
CA THR A 100 -2.02 2.53 -13.16
C THR A 100 -3.45 2.24 -13.59
N ARG A 101 -4.24 3.28 -13.91
CA ARG A 101 -5.64 3.14 -14.31
C ARG A 101 -5.87 2.14 -15.47
N PRO A 102 -5.07 2.10 -16.54
CA PRO A 102 -5.28 1.13 -17.62
C PRO A 102 -5.19 -0.32 -17.15
N LEU A 103 -4.29 -0.62 -16.21
CA LEU A 103 -4.16 -1.96 -15.62
C LEU A 103 -5.37 -2.30 -14.75
N VAL A 104 -5.85 -1.33 -13.96
CA VAL A 104 -7.08 -1.49 -13.16
C VAL A 104 -8.26 -1.83 -14.07
N GLU A 105 -8.41 -1.12 -15.19
CA GLU A 105 -9.48 -1.38 -16.17
C GLU A 105 -9.37 -2.76 -16.82
N GLN A 106 -8.15 -3.21 -17.15
CA GLN A 106 -7.91 -4.55 -17.70
C GLN A 106 -8.27 -5.64 -16.69
N TYR A 107 -7.77 -5.55 -15.46
CA TYR A 107 -8.03 -6.55 -14.43
C TYR A 107 -9.51 -6.60 -14.03
N ALA A 108 -10.19 -5.45 -13.95
CA ALA A 108 -11.63 -5.39 -13.68
C ALA A 108 -12.47 -6.10 -14.75
N LYS A 109 -11.99 -6.14 -16.01
CA LYS A 109 -12.68 -6.76 -17.14
C LYS A 109 -12.37 -8.25 -17.31
N ASP A 110 -11.15 -8.67 -16.96
CA ASP A 110 -10.65 -10.03 -17.19
C ASP A 110 -10.04 -10.62 -15.91
N ASP A 111 -10.81 -11.49 -15.25
CA ASP A 111 -10.39 -12.16 -14.02
C ASP A 111 -9.23 -13.14 -14.27
N ALA A 112 -9.22 -13.83 -15.42
CA ALA A 112 -8.15 -14.78 -15.73
C ALA A 112 -6.81 -14.06 -15.91
N LEU A 113 -6.82 -12.90 -16.58
CA LEU A 113 -5.65 -12.03 -16.70
C LEU A 113 -5.17 -11.55 -15.33
N PHE A 114 -6.10 -11.11 -14.46
CA PHE A 114 -5.75 -10.72 -13.09
C PHE A 114 -5.06 -11.86 -12.35
N GLN A 115 -5.66 -13.05 -12.30
CA GLN A 115 -5.10 -14.20 -11.58
C GLN A 115 -3.72 -14.59 -12.10
N GLN A 116 -3.53 -14.56 -13.42
CA GLN A 116 -2.23 -14.82 -14.04
C GLN A 116 -1.19 -13.80 -13.57
N ARG A 117 -1.48 -12.50 -13.72
CA ARG A 117 -0.54 -11.43 -13.37
C ARG A 117 -0.27 -11.37 -11.87
N PHE A 118 -1.27 -11.66 -11.04
CA PHE A 118 -1.12 -11.80 -9.60
C PHE A 118 -0.12 -12.91 -9.26
N GLY A 119 -0.25 -14.08 -9.88
CA GLY A 119 0.70 -15.18 -9.69
C GLY A 119 2.13 -14.83 -10.10
N GLU A 120 2.31 -14.15 -11.24
CA GLU A 120 3.61 -13.66 -11.70
C GLU A 120 4.22 -12.64 -10.72
N ALA A 121 3.40 -11.70 -10.22
CA ALA A 121 3.84 -10.71 -9.25
C ALA A 121 4.28 -11.36 -7.92
N MET A 122 3.52 -12.32 -7.40
CA MET A 122 3.87 -13.03 -6.16
C MET A 122 5.15 -13.85 -6.31
N GLN A 123 5.44 -14.39 -7.51
CA GLN A 123 6.72 -15.03 -7.80
C GLN A 123 7.88 -14.04 -7.88
N LYS A 124 7.67 -12.81 -8.37
CA LYS A 124 8.69 -11.76 -8.38
C LYS A 124 8.99 -11.32 -6.93
N VAL A 125 7.95 -11.10 -6.12
CA VAL A 125 8.08 -10.69 -4.70
C VAL A 125 8.78 -11.76 -3.87
N SER A 126 8.49 -13.05 -4.10
CA SER A 126 9.09 -14.15 -3.31
C SER A 126 10.61 -14.30 -3.48
N LYS A 127 11.20 -13.65 -4.49
CA LYS A 127 12.64 -13.68 -4.78
C LYS A 127 13.41 -12.50 -4.20
N LEU A 128 12.71 -11.53 -3.60
CA LEU A 128 13.35 -10.34 -3.01
C LEU A 128 14.15 -10.73 -1.76
N ASP A 129 15.44 -10.35 -1.75
CA ASP A 129 16.38 -10.47 -0.63
C ASP A 129 16.42 -11.86 0.06
N VAL A 130 16.16 -12.94 -0.70
CA VAL A 130 16.14 -14.29 -0.16
C VAL A 130 17.54 -14.75 0.26
N ILE A 131 17.63 -15.29 1.47
CA ILE A 131 18.87 -15.83 2.03
C ILE A 131 19.09 -17.26 1.50
N VAL A 132 19.89 -17.37 0.43
CA VAL A 132 20.23 -18.68 -0.18
C VAL A 132 21.61 -19.23 0.19
N LYS A 133 22.51 -18.38 0.71
CA LYS A 133 23.88 -18.80 1.04
C LYS A 133 23.90 -19.57 2.37
N LYS A 134 24.50 -20.77 2.35
CA LYS A 134 24.56 -21.71 3.51
C LYS A 134 25.00 -21.07 4.84
N ASN A 135 25.88 -20.06 4.78
CA ASN A 135 26.43 -19.42 5.98
C ASN A 135 25.85 -18.03 6.28
N LYS A 136 24.75 -17.62 5.61
CA LYS A 136 24.12 -16.31 5.82
C LYS A 136 22.72 -16.38 6.45
N GLY A 137 22.28 -17.57 6.84
CA GLY A 137 20.97 -17.80 7.46
C GLY A 137 20.91 -19.13 8.21
N GLN A 138 19.73 -19.47 8.70
CA GLN A 138 19.46 -20.75 9.35
C GLN A 138 18.04 -21.22 9.04
N ILE A 139 17.87 -22.54 9.02
CA ILE A 139 16.54 -23.15 9.04
C ILE A 139 16.06 -23.13 10.49
N ARG A 140 15.04 -22.31 10.79
CA ARG A 140 14.51 -22.16 12.15
C ARG A 140 13.71 -23.40 12.55
N ARG A 141 13.91 -23.86 13.78
CA ARG A 141 13.08 -24.94 14.38
C ARG A 141 11.76 -24.41 14.93
N ASP A 142 11.78 -23.18 15.44
CA ASP A 142 10.60 -22.40 15.80
C ASP A 142 10.68 -21.06 15.07
N CYS A 143 9.69 -20.72 14.25
CA CYS A 143 9.69 -19.49 13.46
C CYS A 143 9.80 -18.23 14.33
N ARG A 144 9.32 -18.30 15.58
CA ARG A 144 9.29 -17.20 16.53
C ARG A 144 10.66 -16.90 17.15
N MET A 145 11.63 -17.82 17.05
CA MET A 145 12.94 -17.67 17.68
C MET A 145 14.11 -17.98 16.74
N VAL A 146 15.22 -17.28 16.96
CA VAL A 146 16.52 -17.61 16.34
C VAL A 146 17.08 -18.85 17.05
N ASN A 147 17.58 -19.85 16.31
CA ASN A 147 18.16 -21.03 16.96
C ASN A 147 19.36 -20.60 17.84
N LYS A 148 19.53 -21.26 18.98
CA LYS A 148 20.70 -21.06 19.85
C LYS A 148 21.95 -21.52 19.10
N ALA A 149 22.89 -20.61 18.89
CA ALA A 149 24.24 -20.99 18.51
C ALA A 149 24.85 -21.79 19.68
N ARG A 150 25.49 -22.93 19.40
CA ARG A 150 26.22 -23.67 20.43
C ARG A 150 27.33 -22.76 20.98
N GLY A 151 27.23 -22.36 22.26
CA GLY A 151 28.28 -21.63 22.96
C GLY A 151 28.16 -20.09 23.01
N VAL A 152 27.05 -19.47 22.58
CA VAL A 152 26.89 -18.00 22.69
C VAL A 152 25.81 -17.66 23.72
N ARG A 153 26.20 -16.93 24.77
CA ARG A 153 25.31 -16.37 25.79
C ARG A 153 24.51 -15.22 25.15
N TRP A 154 23.18 -15.34 25.16
CA TRP A 154 22.29 -14.32 24.58
C TRP A 154 22.48 -12.96 25.28
N MET A 155 22.75 -11.91 24.51
CA MET A 155 22.55 -10.53 24.96
C MET A 155 21.09 -10.12 24.73
N PRO A 156 20.48 -9.32 25.65
CA PRO A 156 19.09 -8.87 25.53
C PRO A 156 18.82 -8.07 24.26
N ILE A 157 17.57 -8.12 23.80
CA ILE A 157 17.05 -7.60 22.50
C ILE A 157 17.13 -6.07 22.34
N HIS A 158 17.71 -5.32 23.28
CA HIS A 158 17.71 -3.84 23.25
C HIS A 158 18.65 -3.18 22.23
N PHE A 159 19.37 -3.94 21.40
CA PHE A 159 20.28 -3.38 20.39
C PHE A 159 20.15 -4.07 19.02
N LEU A 160 18.95 -4.09 18.46
CA LEU A 160 18.82 -4.12 17.00
C LEU A 160 18.82 -2.67 16.51
N LYS A 161 19.99 -2.18 16.08
CA LYS A 161 20.06 -0.94 15.28
C LYS A 161 19.09 -1.12 14.10
N PRO A 162 18.21 -0.14 13.81
CA PRO A 162 17.31 -0.25 12.67
C PRO A 162 18.13 -0.35 11.38
N PRO A 163 17.77 -1.25 10.45
CA PRO A 163 18.42 -1.35 9.16
C PRO A 163 18.19 -0.05 8.37
N LYS A 164 19.27 0.47 7.75
CA LYS A 164 19.21 1.63 6.86
C LYS A 164 18.23 1.33 5.72
N HIS A 165 17.18 2.15 5.62
CA HIS A 165 16.02 2.08 4.72
C HIS A 165 16.29 1.52 3.31
N PRO A 166 15.90 0.26 3.03
CA PRO A 166 15.72 -0.26 1.67
C PRO A 166 14.29 -0.02 1.14
N MET A 167 13.33 0.29 2.01
CA MET A 167 11.90 0.39 1.63
C MET A 167 11.58 1.50 0.62
N LEU A 168 12.34 2.60 0.60
CA LEU A 168 12.12 3.69 -0.36
C LEU A 168 12.53 3.30 -1.79
N GLN A 169 13.46 2.34 -1.95
CA GLN A 169 13.80 1.78 -3.27
C GLN A 169 12.70 0.83 -3.77
N MET A 170 11.98 0.20 -2.84
CA MET A 170 10.94 -0.80 -3.13
C MET A 170 9.68 -0.17 -3.75
N ILE A 171 9.28 1.02 -3.30
CA ILE A 171 8.14 1.77 -3.89
C ILE A 171 8.45 2.20 -5.32
N ASN A 172 9.67 2.70 -5.57
CA ASN A 172 10.10 3.12 -6.91
C ASN A 172 10.25 1.93 -7.88
N TRP A 173 10.62 0.75 -7.39
CA TRP A 173 10.68 -0.47 -8.20
C TRP A 173 9.28 -1.03 -8.50
N PHE A 174 8.36 -0.98 -7.53
CA PHE A 174 6.98 -1.42 -7.71
C PHE A 174 6.25 -0.60 -8.80
N ILE A 175 6.45 0.73 -8.83
CA ILE A 175 5.86 1.61 -9.86
C ILE A 175 6.48 1.34 -11.24
N ARG A 176 7.80 1.13 -11.33
CA ARG A 176 8.50 0.90 -12.61
C ARG A 176 8.29 -0.50 -13.19
N GLY A 177 8.09 -1.51 -12.35
CA GLY A 177 7.92 -2.90 -12.78
C GLY A 177 6.57 -3.21 -13.44
N PHE A 178 5.57 -2.34 -13.28
CA PHE A 178 4.25 -2.49 -13.91
C PHE A 178 4.12 -1.85 -15.29
N GLN A 179 5.09 -1.03 -15.73
CA GLN A 179 5.04 -0.30 -17.00
C GLN A 179 5.90 -0.94 -18.11
N GLN A 180 6.55 -2.07 -17.85
CA GLN A 180 7.54 -2.65 -18.76
C GLN A 180 7.24 -4.06 -19.28
N ASP A 181 6.03 -4.59 -19.03
CA ASP A 181 5.53 -5.83 -19.63
C ASP A 181 4.16 -5.61 -20.30
#